data_AF-A0A5C7GPE2-F1
#
_entry.id   AF-A0A5C7GPE2-F1
#
_cell.length_a   1.000
_cell.length_b   1.000
_cell.length_c   1.000
_cell.angle_alpha   90.00
_cell.angle_beta   90.00
_cell.angle_gamma   90.00
#
_symmetry.space_group_name_H-M   'P 1'
#
loop_
_entity.id
_entity.type
_entity.pdbx_description
1 polymer ?
#
loop_
_entity_poly.entity_id
_entity_poly.type
_entity_poly.pdbx_seq_one_letter_code
_entity_poly.pdbx_strand_id
1 'polypeptide(L)'
;MIKKRKKNLSTEVYALGQHICMSAHKARRGIDQIRRRSYEESLMILELMPYRACYPILKLVYSAAANANHNMSLNEANLVISKAEVNEEFIAGQLKSRVSFRKAMKKAIELTELANTKGIQVQIAGRIDGKEIARVEWIREDNSGARELMCIRIIGASNRRYAHIGDVIVAVIKEAVPNTPLERSEVIRAVIVRTCKELKRDNGIIIRYDDNAAVVIDQEGNPKGTRVFGAIARELRRLNFTKIVSLAPEVL
;
A
#
# COMPACT_ATOMS: atom_id res chain seq x y z
N MET A 1 -53.86 -28.05 -3.37
CA MET A 1 -52.49 -28.49 -3.00
C MET A 1 -51.51 -27.36 -3.28
N ILE A 2 -51.11 -26.62 -2.24
CA ILE A 2 -50.16 -25.51 -2.34
C ILE A 2 -48.75 -26.12 -2.43
N LYS A 3 -48.09 -25.98 -3.58
CA LYS A 3 -46.68 -26.37 -3.76
C LYS A 3 -45.82 -25.47 -2.86
N LYS A 4 -45.39 -25.99 -1.70
CA LYS A 4 -44.34 -25.35 -0.88
C LYS A 4 -43.07 -25.25 -1.71
N ARG A 5 -42.70 -24.03 -2.14
CA ARG A 5 -41.38 -23.73 -2.71
C ARG A 5 -40.31 -24.08 -1.67
N LYS A 6 -39.38 -24.97 -2.01
CA LYS A 6 -38.19 -25.29 -1.20
C LYS A 6 -37.35 -24.01 -1.01
N LYS A 7 -37.17 -23.60 0.25
CA LYS A 7 -36.14 -22.64 0.67
C LYS A 7 -34.78 -23.33 0.57
N ASN A 8 -33.94 -22.95 -0.38
CA ASN A 8 -32.52 -23.28 -0.34
C ASN A 8 -31.76 -21.98 -0.01
N LEU A 9 -31.44 -21.77 1.27
CA LEU A 9 -30.51 -20.71 1.70
C LEU A 9 -29.09 -21.28 1.59
N SER A 10 -28.26 -20.74 0.69
CA SER A 10 -26.80 -20.89 0.79
C SER A 10 -26.30 -19.96 1.89
N THR A 11 -25.94 -20.53 3.03
CA THR A 11 -25.44 -19.78 4.19
C THR A 11 -23.99 -19.39 3.93
N GLU A 12 -23.79 -18.24 3.30
CA GLU A 12 -22.47 -17.69 3.00
C GLU A 12 -22.14 -16.61 4.02
N VAL A 13 -20.95 -16.71 4.60
CA VAL A 13 -20.42 -15.68 5.50
C VAL A 13 -19.48 -14.81 4.69
N TYR A 14 -19.61 -13.50 4.81
CA TYR A 14 -18.73 -12.56 4.14
C TYR A 14 -17.87 -11.83 5.16
N ALA A 15 -16.63 -11.56 4.79
CA ALA A 15 -15.74 -10.66 5.52
C ALA A 15 -15.17 -9.64 4.54
N LEU A 16 -15.26 -8.37 4.93
CA LEU A 16 -14.91 -7.26 4.06
C LEU A 16 -13.80 -6.44 4.73
N GLY A 17 -12.64 -6.42 4.09
CA GLY A 17 -11.47 -5.69 4.55
C GLY A 17 -11.44 -4.32 3.92
N GLN A 18 -11.90 -3.30 4.64
CA GLN A 18 -11.79 -1.91 4.18
C GLN A 18 -10.44 -1.32 4.59
N HIS A 19 -9.95 -0.37 3.78
CA HIS A 19 -8.76 0.42 4.10
C HIS A 19 -7.47 -0.38 4.28
N ILE A 20 -7.30 -1.45 3.50
CA ILE A 20 -6.03 -2.18 3.49
C ILE A 20 -4.98 -1.31 2.77
N CYS A 21 -3.98 -0.83 3.51
CA CYS A 21 -2.89 0.03 3.00
C CYS A 21 -1.87 -0.77 2.17
N MET A 22 -2.27 -1.30 1.01
CA MET A 22 -1.37 -1.96 0.06
C MET A 22 -1.89 -1.89 -1.37
N SER A 23 -0.97 -1.98 -2.33
CA SER A 23 -1.34 -2.13 -3.75
C SER A 23 -2.17 -3.39 -3.96
N ALA A 24 -3.23 -3.27 -4.75
CA ALA A 24 -4.10 -4.39 -5.09
C ALA A 24 -3.35 -5.54 -5.80
N HIS A 25 -2.33 -5.25 -6.60
CA HIS A 25 -1.48 -6.31 -7.19
C HIS A 25 -0.70 -7.09 -6.11
N LYS A 26 -0.24 -6.42 -5.03
CA LYS A 26 0.44 -7.11 -3.93
C LYS A 26 -0.53 -7.96 -3.11
N ALA A 27 -1.76 -7.48 -2.92
CA ALA A 27 -2.83 -8.25 -2.26
C ALA A 27 -3.25 -9.47 -3.10
N ARG A 28 -3.39 -9.32 -4.43
CA ARG A 28 -3.73 -10.41 -5.36
C ARG A 28 -2.78 -11.58 -5.24
N ARG A 29 -1.47 -11.34 -5.08
CA ARG A 29 -0.48 -12.43 -4.92
C ARG A 29 -0.77 -13.36 -3.73
N GLY A 30 -1.33 -12.86 -2.63
CA GLY A 30 -1.73 -13.69 -1.49
C GLY A 30 -3.16 -14.22 -1.65
N ILE A 31 -4.08 -13.36 -2.06
CA ILE A 31 -5.51 -13.69 -2.26
C ILE A 31 -5.69 -14.82 -3.28
N ASP A 32 -4.93 -14.81 -4.37
CA ASP A 32 -5.06 -15.80 -5.44
C ASP A 32 -4.63 -17.21 -4.99
N GLN A 33 -3.74 -17.28 -4.00
CA GLN A 33 -3.17 -18.53 -3.50
C GLN A 33 -4.11 -19.25 -2.52
N ILE A 34 -4.95 -18.49 -1.81
CA ILE A 34 -5.91 -19.01 -0.84
C ILE A 34 -7.29 -19.28 -1.44
N ARG A 35 -7.52 -18.94 -2.72
CA ARG A 35 -8.79 -19.25 -3.38
C ARG A 35 -9.00 -20.76 -3.43
N ARG A 36 -10.21 -21.20 -3.06
CA ARG A 36 -10.64 -22.61 -3.06
C ARG A 36 -9.84 -23.51 -2.12
N ARG A 37 -9.13 -22.95 -1.15
CA ARG A 37 -8.42 -23.68 -0.10
C ARG A 37 -9.27 -23.79 1.16
N SER A 38 -9.00 -24.81 1.97
CA SER A 38 -9.59 -24.88 3.31
C SER A 38 -9.08 -23.73 4.18
N TYR A 39 -9.79 -23.43 5.27
CA TYR A 39 -9.36 -22.41 6.22
C TYR A 39 -7.96 -22.69 6.78
N GLU A 40 -7.69 -23.93 7.18
CA GLU A 40 -6.40 -24.36 7.72
C GLU A 40 -5.27 -24.23 6.69
N GLU A 41 -5.50 -24.70 5.45
CA GLU A 41 -4.54 -24.54 4.35
C GLU A 41 -4.25 -23.07 4.06
N SER A 42 -5.30 -22.23 4.11
CA SER A 42 -5.17 -20.79 3.86
C SER A 42 -4.32 -20.10 4.92
N LEU A 43 -4.45 -20.50 6.20
CA LEU A 43 -3.60 -19.99 7.28
C LEU A 43 -2.13 -20.37 7.05
N MET A 44 -1.86 -21.65 6.77
CA MET A 44 -0.49 -22.12 6.51
C MET A 44 0.15 -21.38 5.32
N ILE A 45 -0.59 -21.23 4.21
CA ILE A 45 -0.10 -20.55 3.01
C ILE A 45 0.23 -19.08 3.32
N LEU A 46 -0.65 -18.36 4.03
CA LEU A 46 -0.45 -16.95 4.32
C LEU A 46 0.67 -16.71 5.34
N GLU A 47 0.87 -17.62 6.28
CA GLU A 47 1.88 -17.51 7.32
C GLU A 47 3.29 -17.85 6.80
N LEU A 48 3.41 -18.82 5.90
CA LEU A 48 4.69 -19.24 5.30
C LEU A 48 5.15 -18.33 4.15
N MET A 49 4.27 -17.51 3.58
CA MET A 49 4.62 -16.64 2.47
C MET A 49 5.47 -15.44 2.91
N PRO A 50 6.58 -15.12 2.21
CA PRO A 50 7.46 -13.99 2.54
C PRO A 50 6.87 -12.61 2.12
N TYR A 51 5.55 -12.49 2.00
CA TYR A 51 4.89 -11.25 1.61
C TYR A 51 4.24 -10.57 2.80
N ARG A 52 4.64 -9.33 3.07
CA ARG A 52 4.00 -8.48 4.10
C ARG A 52 2.51 -8.23 3.85
N ALA A 53 2.06 -8.42 2.61
CA ALA A 53 0.64 -8.35 2.22
C ALA A 53 -0.21 -9.47 2.85
N CYS A 54 0.40 -10.58 3.27
CA CYS A 54 -0.33 -11.71 3.85
C CYS A 54 -0.90 -11.40 5.23
N TYR A 55 -0.25 -10.54 6.04
CA TYR A 55 -0.70 -10.26 7.40
C TYR A 55 -2.11 -9.63 7.46
N PRO A 56 -2.45 -8.59 6.67
CA PRO A 56 -3.81 -8.08 6.62
C PRO A 56 -4.83 -9.09 6.06
N ILE A 57 -4.42 -9.93 5.11
CA ILE A 57 -5.29 -10.98 4.54
C ILE A 57 -5.57 -12.06 5.60
N LEU A 58 -4.56 -12.47 6.35
CA LEU A 58 -4.65 -13.43 7.45
C LEU A 58 -5.65 -12.96 8.51
N LYS A 59 -5.55 -11.70 8.94
CA LYS A 59 -6.53 -11.10 9.88
C LYS A 59 -7.96 -11.13 9.35
N LEU A 60 -8.12 -10.92 8.05
CA LEU A 60 -9.42 -10.97 7.42
C LEU A 60 -10.02 -12.38 7.44
N VAL A 61 -9.18 -13.39 7.15
CA VAL A 61 -9.57 -14.80 7.16
C VAL A 61 -9.95 -15.24 8.57
N TYR A 62 -9.19 -14.86 9.60
CA TYR A 62 -9.55 -15.06 11.00
C TYR A 62 -10.89 -14.42 11.36
N SER A 63 -11.10 -13.16 10.95
CA SER A 63 -12.37 -12.46 11.21
C SER A 63 -13.55 -13.12 10.50
N ALA A 64 -13.34 -13.66 9.28
CA ALA A 64 -14.36 -14.39 8.54
C ALA A 64 -14.77 -15.67 9.26
N ALA A 65 -13.81 -16.44 9.76
CA ALA A 65 -14.05 -17.67 10.51
C ALA A 65 -14.76 -17.38 11.84
N ALA A 66 -14.32 -16.36 12.58
CA ALA A 66 -14.97 -15.93 13.81
C ALA A 66 -16.43 -15.53 13.59
N ASN A 67 -16.72 -14.78 12.52
CA ASN A 67 -18.10 -14.42 12.16
C ASN A 67 -18.94 -15.63 11.76
N ALA A 68 -18.33 -16.61 11.08
CA ALA A 68 -19.01 -17.85 10.70
C ALA A 68 -19.40 -18.69 11.92
N ASN A 69 -18.50 -18.77 12.89
CA ASN A 69 -18.76 -19.45 14.16
C ASN A 69 -19.81 -18.69 14.98
N HIS A 70 -19.64 -17.38 15.15
CA HIS A 70 -20.53 -16.58 15.99
C HIS A 70 -21.97 -16.45 15.45
N ASN A 71 -22.12 -16.17 14.15
CA ASN A 71 -23.44 -15.86 13.58
C ASN A 71 -24.15 -17.09 13.00
N MET A 72 -23.41 -18.16 12.70
CA MET A 72 -23.95 -19.35 12.02
C MET A 72 -23.57 -20.68 12.71
N SER A 73 -22.85 -20.64 13.83
CA SER A 73 -22.41 -21.82 14.59
C SER A 73 -21.66 -22.86 13.72
N LEU A 74 -20.92 -22.38 12.72
CA LEU A 74 -20.14 -23.22 11.83
C LEU A 74 -18.78 -23.55 12.44
N ASN A 75 -18.35 -24.79 12.29
CA ASN A 75 -17.04 -25.26 12.75
C ASN A 75 -15.93 -24.87 11.77
N GLU A 76 -14.81 -24.36 12.29
CA GLU A 76 -13.67 -23.82 11.52
C GLU A 76 -13.02 -24.85 10.59
N ALA A 77 -12.96 -26.12 11.02
CA ALA A 77 -12.38 -27.22 10.25
C ALA A 77 -13.11 -27.49 8.91
N ASN A 78 -14.38 -27.08 8.80
CA ASN A 78 -15.19 -27.30 7.60
C ASN A 78 -15.28 -26.05 6.70
N LEU A 79 -14.61 -24.96 7.06
CA LEU A 79 -14.67 -23.71 6.31
C LEU A 79 -13.75 -23.75 5.07
N VAL A 80 -14.28 -23.28 3.95
CA VAL A 80 -13.55 -23.18 2.66
C VAL A 80 -13.73 -21.79 2.09
N ILE A 81 -12.64 -21.21 1.58
CA ILE A 81 -12.66 -19.91 0.92
C ILE A 81 -13.14 -20.11 -0.52
N SER A 82 -14.43 -19.91 -0.77
CA SER A 82 -14.99 -20.11 -2.11
C SER A 82 -14.58 -19.03 -3.11
N LYS A 83 -14.48 -17.77 -2.63
CA LYS A 83 -14.32 -16.60 -3.47
C LYS A 83 -13.57 -15.53 -2.68
N ALA A 84 -12.47 -15.05 -3.26
CA ALA A 84 -11.67 -13.97 -2.70
C ALA A 84 -11.29 -13.01 -3.82
N GLU A 85 -11.70 -11.75 -3.70
CA GLU A 85 -11.55 -10.72 -4.73
C GLU A 85 -10.91 -9.45 -4.16
N VAL A 86 -10.07 -8.82 -4.99
CA VAL A 86 -9.46 -7.51 -4.73
C VAL A 86 -10.00 -6.53 -5.75
N ASN A 87 -10.94 -5.66 -5.35
CA ASN A 87 -11.57 -4.71 -6.25
C ASN A 87 -10.70 -3.45 -6.38
N GLU A 88 -10.25 -3.17 -7.60
CA GLU A 88 -9.65 -1.89 -7.99
C GLU A 88 -10.76 -1.01 -8.60
N GLU A 89 -11.58 -0.38 -7.77
CA GLU A 89 -12.69 0.45 -8.26
C GLU A 89 -12.39 1.93 -8.11
N PHE A 90 -11.87 2.54 -9.20
CA PHE A 90 -12.18 3.94 -9.53
C PHE A 90 -11.94 4.27 -11.03
N ILE A 91 -10.87 3.74 -11.66
CA ILE A 91 -10.52 4.14 -13.04
C ILE A 91 -11.15 3.22 -14.10
N ALA A 92 -11.19 1.90 -13.87
CA ALA A 92 -11.74 0.95 -14.84
C ALA A 92 -13.28 1.01 -14.99
N GLY A 93 -13.96 1.58 -13.99
CA GLY A 93 -15.42 1.74 -13.97
C GLY A 93 -15.93 2.84 -14.90
N GLN A 94 -15.18 3.94 -15.08
CA GLN A 94 -15.56 5.03 -15.99
C GLN A 94 -15.48 4.62 -17.46
N LEU A 95 -14.51 3.77 -17.83
CA LEU A 95 -14.25 3.36 -19.21
C LEU A 95 -15.12 2.19 -19.72
N LYS A 96 -15.71 1.39 -18.83
CA LYS A 96 -16.57 0.23 -19.19
C LYS A 96 -18.06 0.59 -19.33
N SER A 97 -18.40 1.86 -19.35
CA SER A 97 -19.75 2.39 -19.55
C SER A 97 -20.26 2.19 -20.98
N ARG A 98 -20.34 0.94 -21.46
CA ARG A 98 -21.04 0.62 -22.72
C ARG A 98 -21.93 -0.63 -22.68
N VAL A 99 -22.32 -1.12 -21.49
CA VAL A 99 -23.53 -1.95 -21.34
C VAL A 99 -24.18 -1.68 -19.99
N SER A 100 -25.50 -1.52 -19.98
CA SER A 100 -26.30 -1.30 -18.76
C SER A 100 -26.04 -2.40 -17.70
N PHE A 101 -25.52 -1.97 -16.54
CA PHE A 101 -25.24 -2.75 -15.33
C PHE A 101 -26.34 -3.76 -14.96
N ARG A 102 -27.60 -3.41 -15.24
CA ARG A 102 -28.77 -4.24 -14.97
C ARG A 102 -28.80 -5.54 -15.79
N LYS A 103 -28.28 -5.53 -17.02
CA LYS A 103 -28.21 -6.72 -17.91
C LYS A 103 -27.09 -7.66 -17.49
N ALA A 104 -25.93 -7.12 -17.10
CA ALA A 104 -24.80 -7.91 -16.61
C ALA A 104 -25.13 -8.60 -15.28
N MET A 105 -25.78 -7.88 -14.36
CA MET A 105 -26.24 -8.41 -13.07
C MET A 105 -27.27 -9.54 -13.23
N LYS A 106 -28.28 -9.36 -14.10
CA LYS A 106 -29.28 -10.41 -14.35
C LYS A 106 -28.64 -11.71 -14.85
N LYS A 107 -27.69 -11.61 -15.78
CA LYS A 107 -27.02 -12.77 -16.38
C LYS A 107 -26.07 -13.48 -15.40
N ALA A 108 -25.43 -12.71 -14.51
CA ALA A 108 -24.57 -13.26 -13.46
C ALA A 108 -25.37 -14.02 -12.38
N ILE A 109 -26.55 -13.51 -12.00
CA ILE A 109 -27.47 -14.16 -11.06
C ILE A 109 -28.00 -15.48 -11.65
N GLU A 110 -28.40 -15.46 -12.92
CA GLU A 110 -28.93 -16.64 -13.62
C GLU A 110 -27.89 -17.77 -13.76
N LEU A 111 -26.62 -17.42 -14.00
CA LEU A 111 -25.50 -18.38 -14.07
C LEU A 111 -25.11 -18.95 -12.70
N THR A 112 -25.30 -18.18 -11.62
CA THR A 112 -24.98 -18.62 -10.26
C THR A 112 -26.08 -19.50 -9.66
N GLU A 113 -27.34 -19.25 -10.02
CA GLU A 113 -28.48 -20.13 -9.67
C GLU A 113 -28.35 -21.54 -10.28
N LEU A 114 -27.79 -21.65 -11.49
CA LEU A 114 -27.54 -22.93 -12.16
C LEU A 114 -26.40 -23.75 -11.53
N ALA A 115 -25.46 -23.10 -10.85
CA ALA A 115 -24.23 -23.73 -10.36
C ALA A 115 -24.33 -24.31 -8.94
N ASN A 116 -25.38 -23.97 -8.16
CA ASN A 116 -25.68 -24.52 -6.83
C ASN A 116 -24.48 -24.65 -5.87
N THR A 117 -23.55 -23.70 -5.87
CA THR A 117 -22.36 -23.66 -5.01
C THR A 117 -22.56 -22.74 -3.82
N LYS A 118 -22.25 -23.24 -2.61
CA LYS A 118 -22.24 -22.46 -1.35
C LYS A 118 -20.82 -21.97 -1.07
N GLY A 119 -20.63 -20.69 -0.77
CA GLY A 119 -19.30 -20.15 -0.62
C GLY A 119 -19.12 -18.81 0.08
N ILE A 120 -18.11 -18.71 0.95
CA ILE A 120 -17.69 -17.44 1.57
C ILE A 120 -17.07 -16.53 0.49
N GLN A 121 -17.63 -15.33 0.34
CA GLN A 121 -17.14 -14.27 -0.53
C GLN A 121 -16.40 -13.21 0.29
N VAL A 122 -15.10 -13.11 0.05
CA VAL A 122 -14.24 -12.04 0.56
C VAL A 122 -14.11 -10.97 -0.52
N GLN A 123 -14.53 -9.75 -0.19
CA GLN A 123 -14.40 -8.59 -1.07
C GLN A 123 -13.53 -7.54 -0.39
N ILE A 124 -12.50 -7.05 -1.08
CA ILE A 124 -11.70 -5.90 -0.62
C ILE A 124 -12.10 -4.72 -1.50
N ALA A 125 -12.82 -3.75 -0.91
CA ALA A 125 -13.21 -2.52 -1.58
C ALA A 125 -12.11 -1.46 -1.39
N GLY A 126 -11.44 -1.07 -2.48
CA GLY A 126 -10.49 0.03 -2.48
C GLY A 126 -11.19 1.39 -2.59
N ARG A 127 -10.83 2.34 -1.72
CA ARG A 127 -10.91 3.77 -2.04
C ARG A 127 -9.57 4.17 -2.63
N ILE A 128 -9.59 4.65 -3.86
CA ILE A 128 -8.57 5.58 -4.34
C ILE A 128 -8.82 6.87 -3.58
N ASP A 129 -8.08 7.08 -2.49
CA ASP A 129 -7.64 8.42 -2.19
C ASP A 129 -6.42 8.42 -1.27
N GLY A 130 -5.58 9.40 -1.52
CA GLY A 130 -4.25 9.53 -1.01
C GLY A 130 -4.09 9.57 0.50
N LYS A 131 -3.47 8.51 1.04
CA LYS A 131 -2.65 8.50 2.26
C LYS A 131 -1.60 7.39 2.14
N GLU A 132 -0.75 7.45 1.12
CA GLU A 132 0.57 6.83 1.19
C GLU A 132 1.47 7.76 2.00
N ILE A 133 1.32 7.74 3.33
CA ILE A 133 2.29 8.36 4.22
C ILE A 133 2.55 7.39 5.36
N ALA A 134 3.84 7.18 5.63
CA ALA A 134 4.39 6.48 6.78
C ALA A 134 4.60 4.95 6.62
N ARG A 135 5.23 4.54 5.52
CA ARG A 135 6.45 3.74 5.61
C ARG A 135 7.19 3.87 4.29
N VAL A 136 8.09 4.84 4.24
CA VAL A 136 9.15 4.83 3.25
C VAL A 136 10.38 4.41 4.05
N GLU A 137 10.81 3.17 3.84
CA GLU A 137 12.19 2.77 4.13
C GLU A 137 13.03 3.59 3.15
N TRP A 138 13.69 4.62 3.65
CA TRP A 138 14.68 5.36 2.87
C TRP A 138 15.99 4.61 3.04
N ILE A 139 16.70 4.35 1.94
CA ILE A 139 18.09 3.91 1.99
C ILE A 139 18.96 5.16 1.83
N ARG A 140 19.96 5.20 2.70
CA ARG A 140 20.85 6.31 3.02
C ARG A 140 21.59 6.89 1.81
N GLU A 141 21.36 8.17 1.54
CA GLU A 141 22.12 8.92 0.53
C GLU A 141 23.12 9.91 1.11
N ASP A 142 23.29 10.02 2.42
CA ASP A 142 24.38 10.81 3.00
C ASP A 142 25.15 10.03 4.06
N ASN A 143 26.40 10.43 4.28
CA ASN A 143 27.23 9.81 5.32
C ASN A 143 26.89 10.30 6.74
N SER A 144 25.78 11.01 6.95
CA SER A 144 25.38 11.64 8.22
C SER A 144 25.28 10.66 9.40
N GLY A 145 24.89 9.41 9.12
CA GLY A 145 24.74 8.37 10.14
C GLY A 145 23.37 7.72 10.13
N ALA A 146 22.35 8.38 9.58
CA ALA A 146 21.01 7.84 9.49
C ALA A 146 20.90 6.77 8.38
N ARG A 147 20.43 5.57 8.71
CA ARG A 147 20.11 4.53 7.73
C ARG A 147 18.67 4.63 7.23
N GLU A 148 17.74 4.85 8.15
CA GLU A 148 16.30 4.89 7.84
C GLU A 148 15.63 6.08 8.52
N LEU A 149 14.72 6.74 7.78
CA LEU A 149 13.97 7.90 8.24
C LEU A 149 12.46 7.65 8.19
N MET A 150 11.73 8.12 9.21
CA MET A 150 10.28 8.15 9.22
C MET A 150 9.78 9.59 9.18
N CYS A 151 9.21 10.02 8.05
CA CYS A 151 8.60 11.34 7.93
C CYS A 151 7.41 11.49 8.88
N ILE A 152 7.40 12.57 9.66
CA ILE A 152 6.29 13.01 10.52
C ILE A 152 5.45 14.06 9.79
N ARG A 153 6.10 15.09 9.25
CA ARG A 153 5.43 16.30 8.76
C ARG A 153 6.24 17.00 7.67
N ILE A 154 5.56 17.62 6.72
CA ILE A 154 6.15 18.48 5.70
C ILE A 154 6.19 19.93 6.23
N ILE A 155 7.35 20.58 6.14
CA ILE A 155 7.54 21.96 6.57
C ILE A 155 7.04 22.91 5.47
N GLY A 156 6.40 24.02 5.87
CA GLY A 156 5.94 25.05 4.94
C GLY A 156 4.59 24.75 4.27
N ALA A 157 3.88 23.72 4.71
CA ALA A 157 2.57 23.38 4.18
C ALA A 157 1.53 23.22 5.30
N SER A 158 0.43 23.96 5.21
CA SER A 158 -0.66 23.89 6.20
C SER A 158 -1.49 22.60 6.09
N ASN A 159 -1.60 22.02 4.89
CA ASN A 159 -2.41 20.81 4.67
C ASN A 159 -1.97 19.93 3.48
N ARG A 160 -0.69 20.00 3.05
CA ARG A 160 -0.21 19.12 1.98
C ARG A 160 -0.01 17.72 2.53
N ARG A 161 -0.68 16.74 1.89
CA ARG A 161 -0.53 15.31 2.20
C ARG A 161 0.69 14.68 1.52
N TYR A 162 1.27 15.34 0.53
CA TYR A 162 2.32 14.75 -0.29
C TYR A 162 3.51 15.67 -0.39
N ALA A 163 4.68 15.09 -0.16
CA ALA A 163 5.97 15.72 -0.34
C ALA A 163 6.52 15.36 -1.73
N HIS A 164 7.13 16.33 -2.37
CA HIS A 164 7.79 16.20 -3.66
C HIS A 164 9.28 16.47 -3.50
N ILE A 165 10.04 16.26 -4.57
CA ILE A 165 11.46 16.60 -4.63
C ILE A 165 11.65 18.07 -4.25
N GLY A 166 12.55 18.30 -3.30
CA GLY A 166 12.88 19.63 -2.75
C GLY A 166 12.01 20.10 -1.59
N ASP A 167 10.95 19.39 -1.23
CA ASP A 167 10.21 19.68 0.00
C ASP A 167 11.05 19.29 1.23
N VAL A 168 11.01 20.14 2.27
CA VAL A 168 11.64 19.88 3.57
C VAL A 168 10.67 19.13 4.46
N ILE A 169 11.12 18.03 5.05
CA ILE A 169 10.35 17.20 5.98
C ILE A 169 10.98 17.17 7.37
N VAL A 170 10.15 17.03 8.39
CA VAL A 170 10.54 16.60 9.74
C VAL A 170 10.43 15.09 9.78
N ALA A 171 11.50 14.41 10.16
CA ALA A 171 11.58 12.96 10.21
C ALA A 171 12.21 12.46 11.52
N VAL A 172 11.88 11.23 11.90
CA VAL A 172 12.51 10.51 13.02
C VAL A 172 13.48 9.47 12.46
N ILE A 173 14.67 9.36 13.05
CA ILE A 173 15.62 8.32 12.67
C ILE A 173 15.14 6.96 13.23
N LYS A 174 14.89 5.98 12.35
CA LYS A 174 14.49 4.63 12.75
C LYS A 174 15.68 3.73 13.00
N GLU A 175 16.72 3.90 12.20
CA GLU A 175 17.98 3.20 12.32
C GLU A 175 19.14 4.17 12.09
N ALA A 176 20.12 4.14 12.98
CA ALA A 176 21.34 4.93 12.92
C ALA A 176 22.56 4.01 12.94
N VAL A 177 23.65 4.42 12.31
CA VAL A 177 24.94 3.73 12.39
C VAL A 177 25.56 4.00 13.77
N PRO A 178 26.04 2.97 14.49
CA PRO A 178 26.77 3.15 15.74
C PRO A 178 27.97 4.08 15.56
N ASN A 179 28.32 4.85 16.60
CA ASN A 179 29.44 5.82 16.60
C ASN A 179 29.28 7.03 15.65
N THR A 180 28.05 7.35 15.23
CA THR A 180 27.75 8.60 14.53
C THR A 180 27.06 9.58 15.48
N PRO A 181 27.12 10.90 15.21
CA PRO A 181 26.50 11.90 16.08
C PRO A 181 24.97 11.87 16.07
N LEU A 182 24.36 11.02 15.23
CA LEU A 182 22.92 10.89 15.11
C LEU A 182 22.43 9.67 15.89
N GLU A 183 21.44 9.87 16.74
CA GLU A 183 20.87 8.81 17.57
C GLU A 183 19.56 8.26 17.00
N ARG A 184 19.26 7.01 17.35
CA ARG A 184 17.97 6.41 17.01
C ARG A 184 16.85 7.16 17.74
N SER A 185 15.76 7.41 17.03
CA SER A 185 14.59 8.17 17.49
C SER A 185 14.78 9.68 17.62
N GLU A 186 15.93 10.21 17.20
CA GLU A 186 16.13 11.66 17.11
C GLU A 186 15.22 12.26 16.01
N VAL A 187 14.66 13.44 16.29
CA VAL A 187 13.84 14.20 15.33
C VAL A 187 14.73 15.16 14.57
N ILE A 188 14.81 14.98 13.26
CA ILE A 188 15.67 15.75 12.35
C ILE A 188 14.88 16.36 11.20
N ARG A 189 15.51 17.29 10.48
CA ARG A 189 15.00 17.82 9.22
C ARG A 189 15.73 17.15 8.06
N ALA A 190 15.01 16.88 6.99
CA ALA A 190 15.57 16.31 5.77
C ALA A 190 14.93 16.92 4.52
N VAL A 191 15.66 16.95 3.42
CA VAL A 191 15.19 17.40 2.10
C VAL A 191 15.04 16.17 1.21
N ILE A 192 13.92 16.07 0.50
CA ILE A 192 13.69 14.98 -0.45
C ILE A 192 14.49 15.25 -1.73
N VAL A 193 15.35 14.32 -2.12
CA VAL A 193 16.23 14.45 -3.30
C VAL A 193 15.83 13.54 -4.46
N ARG A 194 15.22 12.38 -4.18
CA ARG A 194 14.67 11.46 -5.18
C ARG A 194 13.31 10.93 -4.76
N THR A 195 12.45 10.68 -5.76
CA THR A 195 11.16 10.04 -5.55
C THR A 195 10.86 9.00 -6.63
N CYS A 196 10.27 7.89 -6.23
CA CYS A 196 9.66 6.93 -7.16
C CYS A 196 8.45 7.52 -7.91
N LYS A 197 7.89 8.61 -7.40
CA LYS A 197 6.82 9.35 -8.07
C LYS A 197 7.39 10.14 -9.24
N GLU A 198 6.69 10.03 -10.38
CA GLU A 198 6.99 10.78 -11.60
C GLU A 198 7.01 12.29 -11.36
N LEU A 199 8.13 12.92 -11.71
CA LEU A 199 8.30 14.36 -11.79
C LEU A 199 8.18 14.79 -13.25
N LYS A 200 7.21 15.66 -13.53
CA LYS A 200 7.03 16.24 -14.86
C LYS A 200 7.76 17.58 -14.93
N ARG A 201 8.66 17.71 -15.89
CA ARG A 201 9.38 18.96 -16.17
C ARG A 201 8.61 19.83 -17.15
N ASP A 202 8.91 21.12 -17.13
CA ASP A 202 8.33 22.14 -18.01
C ASP A 202 8.54 21.83 -19.51
N ASN A 203 9.61 21.09 -19.83
CA ASN A 203 9.94 20.65 -21.19
C ASN A 203 9.23 19.34 -21.60
N GLY A 204 8.32 18.82 -20.78
CA GLY A 204 7.57 17.59 -21.05
C GLY A 204 8.29 16.29 -20.71
N ILE A 205 9.56 16.36 -20.28
CA ILE A 205 10.29 15.17 -19.81
C ILE A 205 9.74 14.71 -18.46
N ILE A 206 9.54 13.40 -18.33
CA ILE A 206 9.10 12.77 -17.08
C ILE A 206 10.29 12.01 -16.49
N ILE A 207 10.64 12.32 -15.24
CA ILE A 207 11.70 11.65 -14.49
C ILE A 207 11.10 10.83 -13.37
N ARG A 208 11.59 9.62 -13.21
CA ARG A 208 11.22 8.72 -12.13
C ARG A 208 12.48 8.02 -11.64
N TYR A 209 12.66 8.00 -10.33
CA TYR A 209 13.74 7.26 -9.69
C TYR A 209 13.26 5.88 -9.24
N ASP A 210 14.18 4.96 -9.04
CA ASP A 210 13.86 3.62 -8.55
C ASP A 210 13.52 3.64 -7.06
N ASP A 211 14.14 4.55 -6.31
CA ASP A 211 14.02 4.70 -4.87
C ASP A 211 13.55 6.10 -4.46
N ASN A 212 13.15 6.20 -3.19
CA ASN A 212 12.97 7.48 -2.53
C ASN A 212 14.23 7.74 -1.70
N ALA A 213 14.88 8.89 -1.92
CA ALA A 213 16.02 9.36 -1.14
C ALA A 213 15.83 10.75 -0.51
N ALA A 214 16.33 10.94 0.71
CA ALA A 214 16.33 12.22 1.41
C ALA A 214 17.69 12.48 2.09
N VAL A 215 18.10 13.75 2.14
CA VAL A 215 19.37 14.20 2.73
C VAL A 215 19.08 14.94 4.03
N VAL A 216 19.82 14.64 5.09
CA VAL A 216 19.65 15.27 6.40
C VAL A 216 20.19 16.68 6.37
N ILE A 217 19.41 17.63 6.89
CA ILE A 217 19.76 19.05 6.90
C ILE A 217 19.68 19.68 8.30
N ASP A 218 20.40 20.78 8.44
CA ASP A 218 20.35 21.67 9.59
C ASP A 218 19.15 22.62 9.52
N GLN A 219 19.00 23.45 10.56
CA GLN A 219 17.93 24.45 10.61
C GLN A 219 18.03 25.48 9.48
N GLU A 220 19.26 25.77 9.05
CA GLU A 220 19.60 26.68 7.95
C GLU A 220 19.48 26.05 6.55
N GLY A 221 19.20 24.74 6.46
CA GLY A 221 19.09 24.04 5.17
C GLY A 221 20.41 23.53 4.59
N ASN A 222 21.50 23.58 5.36
CA ASN A 222 22.79 22.98 5.00
C ASN A 222 22.76 21.46 5.23
N PRO A 223 23.40 20.64 4.38
CA PRO A 223 23.49 19.20 4.62
C PRO A 223 24.38 18.90 5.82
N LYS A 224 23.96 17.97 6.69
CA LYS A 224 24.79 17.45 7.80
C LYS A 224 25.89 16.51 7.30
N GLY A 225 25.63 15.79 6.22
CA GLY A 225 26.61 14.91 5.57
C GLY A 225 27.61 15.70 4.71
N THR A 226 28.80 15.13 4.54
CA THR A 226 29.86 15.69 3.68
C THR A 226 29.81 15.17 2.25
N ARG A 227 29.01 14.13 1.97
CA ARG A 227 28.83 13.59 0.62
C ARG A 227 27.40 13.11 0.44
N VAL A 228 26.88 13.27 -0.79
CA VAL A 228 25.62 12.67 -1.21
C VAL A 228 25.91 11.51 -2.15
N PHE A 229 25.16 10.42 -2.02
CA PHE A 229 25.22 9.26 -2.90
C PHE A 229 24.17 9.38 -4.01
N GLY A 230 24.37 8.62 -5.09
CA GLY A 230 23.41 8.51 -6.19
C GLY A 230 23.18 9.78 -7.00
N ALA A 231 22.36 9.63 -8.04
CA ALA A 231 21.94 10.76 -8.87
C ALA A 231 20.92 11.62 -8.13
N ILE A 232 20.89 12.92 -8.42
CA ILE A 232 19.97 13.87 -7.80
C ILE A 232 19.23 14.68 -8.87
N ALA A 233 18.01 15.11 -8.55
CA ALA A 233 17.21 15.98 -9.39
C ALA A 233 17.78 17.41 -9.46
N ARG A 234 17.93 17.95 -10.68
CA ARG A 234 18.38 19.32 -10.95
C ARG A 234 17.51 20.41 -10.31
N GLU A 235 16.25 20.09 -10.02
CA GLU A 235 15.25 20.95 -9.39
C GLU A 235 15.74 21.51 -8.04
N LEU A 236 16.60 20.78 -7.33
CA LEU A 236 17.19 21.25 -6.07
C LEU A 236 18.01 22.54 -6.23
N ARG A 237 18.58 22.83 -7.40
CA ARG A 237 19.27 24.11 -7.65
C ARG A 237 18.31 25.30 -7.62
N ARG A 238 17.09 25.13 -8.12
CA ARG A 238 16.07 26.18 -8.14
C ARG A 238 15.55 26.51 -6.73
N LEU A 239 15.68 25.56 -5.81
CA LEU A 239 15.20 25.64 -4.43
C LEU A 239 16.32 26.02 -3.44
N ASN A 240 17.42 26.61 -3.91
CA ASN A 240 18.58 27.05 -3.12
C ASN A 240 19.37 25.95 -2.39
N PHE A 241 19.20 24.67 -2.74
CA PHE A 241 19.99 23.57 -2.18
C PHE A 241 21.31 23.35 -2.95
N THR A 242 22.01 24.44 -3.28
CA THR A 242 23.23 24.41 -4.12
C THR A 242 24.33 23.53 -3.50
N LYS A 243 24.50 23.58 -2.18
CA LYS A 243 25.48 22.74 -1.46
C LYS A 243 25.21 21.24 -1.65
N ILE A 244 23.95 20.81 -1.59
CA ILE A 244 23.57 19.41 -1.78
C ILE A 244 23.89 18.98 -3.23
N VAL A 245 23.60 19.85 -4.19
CA VAL A 245 23.86 19.56 -5.61
C VAL A 245 25.37 19.49 -5.90
N SER A 246 26.19 20.30 -5.23
CA SER A 246 27.66 20.24 -5.37
C SER A 246 28.28 18.97 -4.77
N LEU A 247 27.64 18.37 -3.77
CA LEU A 247 28.10 17.13 -3.13
C LEU A 247 27.66 15.86 -3.86
N ALA A 248 26.79 16.00 -4.87
CA ALA A 248 26.24 14.90 -5.63
C ALA A 248 27.21 14.43 -6.73
N PRO A 249 27.33 13.11 -6.97
CA PRO A 249 28.12 12.59 -8.08
C PRO A 249 27.49 12.93 -9.44
N GLU A 250 26.15 12.90 -9.54
CA GLU A 250 25.42 13.13 -10.80
C GLU A 250 24.13 13.92 -10.57
N VAL A 251 23.78 14.76 -11.55
CA VAL A 251 22.59 15.63 -11.52
C VAL A 251 21.79 15.42 -12.80
N LEU A 252 20.57 14.89 -12.65
CA LEU A 252 19.63 14.59 -13.75
C LEU A 252 18.61 15.71 -13.93
#